data_AF-A0A958D3P7-F1
#
_entry.id   AF-A0A958D3P7-F1
#
_cell.length_a   1.000
_cell.length_b   1.000
_cell.length_c   1.000
_cell.angle_alpha   90.00
_cell.angle_beta   90.00
_cell.angle_gamma   90.00
#
_symmetry.space_group_name_H-M   'P 1'
#
loop_
_entity.id
_entity.type
_entity.pdbx_description
1 polymer ?
#
loop_
_entity_poly.entity_id
_entity_poly.type
_entity_poly.pdbx_seq_one_letter_code
_entity_poly.pdbx_strand_id
1 'polypeptide(L)'
;MKDVLQQTQTWHDAGQAMAVATVVDTWGSAPRPVGSKLVATADGRFAGSVSAGCVEGAVLEQCEKAIRTGQAALLTYGVADEEAWEVGLACGGTIRVWVEPFSVWQPIFPALAEGLHANRSLAVVSPLR
;
A
#
# COMPACT_ATOMS: atom_id res chain seq x y z
N MET A 1 -3.75 -6.82 4.52
CA MET A 1 -3.69 -7.83 3.44
C MET A 1 -4.97 -8.65 3.35
N LYS A 2 -5.53 -9.16 4.46
CA LYS A 2 -6.83 -9.89 4.42
C LYS A 2 -7.94 -9.10 3.73
N ASP A 3 -7.98 -7.79 3.97
CA ASP A 3 -8.90 -6.80 3.42
C ASP A 3 -8.80 -6.61 1.90
N VAL A 4 -7.64 -6.88 1.30
CA VAL A 4 -7.39 -6.74 -0.14
C VAL A 4 -7.13 -8.07 -0.85
N LEU A 5 -7.08 -9.18 -0.11
CA LEU A 5 -6.61 -10.48 -0.60
C LEU A 5 -7.38 -10.96 -1.84
N GLN A 6 -8.71 -10.94 -1.77
CA GLN A 6 -9.56 -11.42 -2.86
C GLN A 6 -9.32 -10.64 -4.16
N GLN A 7 -9.22 -9.31 -4.05
CA GLN A 7 -8.98 -8.46 -5.20
C GLN A 7 -7.58 -8.64 -5.76
N THR A 8 -6.56 -8.69 -4.89
CA THR A 8 -5.18 -8.99 -5.26
C THR A 8 -5.06 -10.32 -5.99
N GLN A 9 -5.73 -11.37 -5.50
CA GLN A 9 -5.76 -12.68 -6.15
C GLN A 9 -6.37 -12.60 -7.55
N THR A 10 -7.52 -11.93 -7.66
CA THR A 10 -8.22 -11.76 -8.94
C THR A 10 -7.34 -11.06 -9.99
N TRP A 11 -6.64 -10.01 -9.59
CA TRP A 11 -5.73 -9.27 -10.48
C TRP A 11 -4.44 -10.03 -10.77
N HIS A 12 -3.89 -10.74 -9.79
CA HIS A 12 -2.75 -11.62 -9.98
C HIS A 12 -3.03 -12.71 -11.01
N ASP A 13 -4.17 -13.39 -10.90
CA ASP A 13 -4.55 -14.48 -11.81
C ASP A 13 -4.87 -13.97 -13.22
N ALA A 14 -5.27 -12.71 -13.33
CA ALA A 14 -5.45 -12.00 -14.59
C ALA A 14 -4.14 -11.39 -15.15
N GLY A 15 -2.98 -11.69 -14.54
CA GLY A 15 -1.66 -11.22 -15.00
C GLY A 15 -1.48 -9.70 -14.93
N GLN A 16 -2.22 -9.00 -14.06
CA GLN A 16 -2.18 -7.54 -13.98
C GLN A 16 -0.89 -7.07 -13.31
N ALA A 17 -0.27 -6.05 -13.90
CA ALA A 17 0.81 -5.31 -13.25
C ALA A 17 0.22 -4.49 -12.08
N MET A 18 0.83 -4.63 -10.90
CA MET A 18 0.33 -4.07 -9.66
C MET A 18 1.45 -3.48 -8.80
N ALA A 19 1.08 -2.64 -7.85
CA ALA A 19 1.91 -2.22 -6.73
C ALA A 19 1.12 -2.34 -5.42
N VAL A 20 1.87 -2.49 -4.32
CA VAL A 20 1.34 -2.57 -2.96
C VAL A 20 1.86 -1.38 -2.17
N ALA A 21 0.96 -0.60 -1.61
CA ALA A 21 1.23 0.42 -0.61
C ALA A 21 0.90 -0.12 0.78
N THR A 22 1.80 0.02 1.74
CA THR A 22 1.63 -0.45 3.12
C THR A 22 1.94 0.67 4.10
N VAL A 23 1.04 0.95 5.04
CA VAL A 23 1.35 1.81 6.19
C VAL A 23 2.37 1.08 7.07
N VAL A 24 3.58 1.60 7.18
CA VAL A 24 4.68 1.00 7.95
C VAL A 24 4.94 1.70 9.27
N ASP A 25 4.45 2.93 9.43
CA ASP A 25 4.61 3.73 10.64
C ASP A 25 3.47 4.74 10.77
N THR A 26 3.12 5.11 12.00
CA THR A 26 2.05 6.07 12.30
C THR A 26 2.39 6.91 13.53
N TRP A 27 2.05 8.20 13.50
CA TRP A 27 2.17 9.10 14.65
C TRP A 27 0.91 9.94 14.83
N GLY A 28 0.55 10.24 16.09
CA GLY A 28 -0.64 11.02 16.41
C GLY A 28 -1.94 10.35 15.96
N SER A 29 -2.91 11.15 15.54
CA SER A 29 -4.26 10.70 15.15
C SER A 29 -4.31 10.14 13.73
N ALA A 30 -3.46 9.17 13.40
CA ALA A 30 -3.42 8.54 12.07
C ALA A 30 -4.75 7.81 11.74
N PRO A 31 -5.28 7.94 10.51
CA PRO A 31 -6.61 7.43 10.14
C PRO A 31 -6.65 5.92 9.86
N ARG A 32 -5.49 5.30 9.60
CA ARG A 32 -5.32 3.86 9.37
C ARG A 32 -4.14 3.33 10.19
N PRO A 33 -4.24 2.12 10.78
CA PRO A 33 -3.15 1.55 11.56
C PRO A 33 -1.99 1.05 10.68
N VAL A 34 -0.84 0.82 11.31
CA VAL A 34 0.28 0.08 10.71
C VAL A 34 -0.21 -1.27 10.18
N GLY A 35 0.24 -1.63 8.97
CA GLY A 35 -0.16 -2.84 8.26
C GLY A 35 -1.39 -2.68 7.37
N SER A 36 -2.09 -1.54 7.41
CA SER A 36 -3.09 -1.20 6.39
C SER A 36 -2.47 -1.17 5.00
N LYS A 37 -3.20 -1.68 4.00
CA LYS A 37 -2.71 -1.82 2.63
C LYS A 37 -3.65 -1.20 1.62
N LEU A 38 -3.06 -0.71 0.54
CA LEU A 38 -3.70 -0.40 -0.71
C LEU A 38 -2.98 -1.16 -1.82
N VAL A 39 -3.71 -1.75 -2.75
CA VAL A 39 -3.17 -2.41 -3.94
C VAL A 39 -3.74 -1.69 -5.15
N ALA A 40 -2.86 -1.29 -6.07
CA ALA A 40 -3.24 -0.59 -7.29
C ALA A 40 -2.71 -1.33 -8.52
N THR A 41 -3.44 -1.22 -9.61
CA THR A 41 -3.13 -1.80 -10.92
C THR A 41 -2.68 -0.71 -11.89
N ALA A 42 -1.99 -1.10 -12.97
CA ALA A 42 -1.55 -0.17 -14.01
C ALA A 42 -2.70 0.56 -14.74
N ASP A 43 -3.92 0.01 -14.73
CA ASP A 43 -5.10 0.63 -15.37
C ASP A 43 -5.88 1.57 -14.45
N GLY A 44 -5.33 1.88 -13.26
CA GLY A 44 -5.90 2.85 -12.33
C GLY A 44 -6.92 2.27 -11.35
N ARG A 45 -7.25 0.97 -11.41
CA ARG A 45 -8.08 0.33 -10.38
C ARG A 45 -7.26 0.13 -9.10
N PHE A 46 -7.91 0.27 -7.94
CA PHE A 46 -7.29 0.02 -6.65
C PHE A 46 -8.26 -0.57 -5.62
N ALA A 47 -7.72 -1.20 -4.59
CA ALA A 47 -8.46 -1.75 -3.46
C ALA A 47 -7.70 -1.53 -2.15
N GLY A 48 -8.44 -1.42 -1.05
CA GLY A 48 -7.87 -1.08 0.26
C GLY A 48 -7.66 0.42 0.42
N SER A 49 -6.96 0.81 1.47
CA SER A 49 -6.78 2.20 1.84
C SER A 49 -5.63 2.35 2.85
N VAL A 50 -4.90 3.46 2.73
CA VAL A 50 -3.83 3.84 3.66
C VAL A 50 -4.17 5.09 4.47
N SER A 51 -5.18 5.88 4.08
CA SER A 51 -5.56 7.08 4.84
C SER A 51 -7.06 7.37 4.95
N ALA A 52 -7.89 6.59 4.26
CA ALA A 52 -9.34 6.77 4.15
C ALA A 52 -9.77 8.03 3.36
N GLY A 53 -8.91 8.57 2.50
CA GLY A 53 -9.29 9.51 1.44
C GLY A 53 -8.32 10.68 1.25
N CYS A 54 -7.52 11.04 2.26
CA CYS A 54 -6.72 12.28 2.23
C CYS A 54 -5.54 12.21 1.24
N VAL A 55 -4.81 11.09 1.24
CA VAL A 55 -3.56 10.95 0.47
C VAL A 55 -3.63 9.85 -0.60
N GLU A 56 -4.79 9.22 -0.79
CA GLU A 56 -4.97 8.10 -1.73
C GLU A 56 -4.51 8.47 -3.16
N GLY A 57 -4.83 9.66 -3.65
CA GLY A 57 -4.38 10.11 -4.99
C GLY A 57 -2.86 10.12 -5.13
N ALA A 58 -2.15 10.75 -4.19
CA ALA A 58 -0.69 10.79 -4.19
C ALA A 58 -0.06 9.39 -4.05
N VAL A 59 -0.68 8.52 -3.27
CA VAL A 59 -0.22 7.12 -3.10
C VAL A 59 -0.44 6.32 -4.39
N LEU A 60 -1.55 6.55 -5.10
CA LEU A 60 -1.83 5.90 -6.39
C LEU A 60 -0.84 6.32 -7.47
N GLU A 61 -0.46 7.59 -7.53
CA GLU A 61 0.59 8.08 -8.43
C GLU A 61 1.95 7.39 -8.15
N GLN A 62 2.30 7.21 -6.87
CA GLN A 62 3.52 6.48 -6.51
C GLN A 62 3.41 4.98 -6.82
N CYS A 63 2.22 4.39 -6.71
CA CYS A 63 1.99 3.01 -7.15
C CYS A 63 2.19 2.86 -8.66
N GLU A 64 1.65 3.77 -9.47
CA GLU A 64 1.85 3.79 -10.92
C GLU A 64 3.35 3.91 -11.26
N LYS A 65 4.06 4.81 -10.58
CA LYS A 65 5.51 4.95 -10.73
C LYS A 65 6.24 3.66 -10.38
N ALA A 66 5.92 3.03 -9.25
CA ALA A 66 6.53 1.77 -8.83
C ALA A 66 6.29 0.64 -9.83
N ILE A 67 5.07 0.55 -10.41
CA ILE A 67 4.76 -0.41 -11.47
C ILE A 67 5.64 -0.16 -12.69
N ARG A 68 5.77 1.09 -13.14
CA ARG A 68 6.55 1.47 -14.31
C ARG A 68 8.06 1.28 -14.14
N THR A 69 8.60 1.63 -12.98
CA THR A 69 10.06 1.64 -12.76
C THR A 69 10.57 0.36 -12.12
N GLY A 70 9.70 -0.43 -11.50
CA GLY A 70 10.10 -1.56 -10.66
C GLY A 70 10.79 -1.14 -9.36
N GLN A 71 10.71 0.14 -8.97
CA GLN A 71 11.38 0.67 -7.79
C GLN A 71 10.39 0.93 -6.65
N ALA A 72 10.80 0.57 -5.44
CA ALA A 72 10.06 0.89 -4.24
C ALA A 72 10.37 2.31 -3.74
N ALA A 73 9.48 2.86 -2.92
CA ALA A 73 9.63 4.17 -2.30
C ALA A 73 9.01 4.19 -0.91
N LEU A 74 9.65 4.92 0.00
CA LEU A 74 9.10 5.26 1.31
C LEU A 74 8.59 6.70 1.30
N LEU A 75 7.31 6.87 1.59
CA LEU A 75 6.61 8.14 1.55
C LEU A 75 6.22 8.53 2.97
N THR A 76 6.26 9.82 3.29
CA THR A 76 5.81 10.37 4.56
C THR A 76 4.70 11.37 4.28
N TYR A 77 3.56 11.21 4.93
CA TYR A 77 2.43 12.14 4.85
C TYR A 77 2.09 12.61 6.26
N GLY A 78 2.17 13.91 6.50
CA GLY A 78 1.94 14.53 7.80
C GLY A 78 0.72 15.45 7.82
N VAL A 79 0.68 16.33 8.81
CA VAL A 79 -0.26 17.45 8.84
C VAL A 79 -0.03 18.32 7.61
N ALA A 80 -1.09 18.64 6.88
CA ALA A 80 -0.98 19.58 5.77
C ALA A 80 -0.56 20.94 6.33
N ASP A 81 0.61 21.42 5.90
CA ASP A 81 1.05 22.78 6.20
C ASP A 81 0.42 23.72 5.15
N GLU A 82 -0.43 24.65 5.61
CA GLU A 82 -1.14 25.60 4.74
C GLU A 82 -0.17 26.49 3.95
N GLU A 83 1.07 26.67 4.41
CA GLU A 83 2.11 27.45 3.72
C GLU A 83 2.87 26.62 2.65
N ALA A 84 2.90 25.29 2.76
CA ALA A 84 3.78 24.43 1.96
C ALA A 84 3.12 23.69 0.79
N TRP A 85 1.80 23.83 0.57
CA TRP A 85 1.06 23.12 -0.50
C TRP A 85 1.27 21.58 -0.50
N GLU A 86 1.58 20.99 0.66
CA GLU A 86 1.81 19.55 0.77
C GLU A 86 0.50 18.77 0.94
N VAL A 87 0.39 17.63 0.26
CA VAL A 87 -0.73 16.70 0.45
C VAL A 87 -0.57 16.03 1.82
N GLY A 88 -1.48 16.33 2.74
CA GLY A 88 -1.41 15.87 4.12
C GLY A 88 -2.69 15.22 4.64
N LEU A 89 -2.67 14.86 5.93
CA LEU A 89 -3.77 14.24 6.64
C LEU A 89 -4.60 15.29 7.38
N ALA A 90 -5.91 15.34 7.09
CA ALA A 90 -6.84 16.27 7.74
C ALA A 90 -7.02 16.03 9.25
N CYS A 91 -6.69 14.83 9.73
CA CYS A 91 -6.82 14.43 11.13
C CYS A 91 -5.66 14.88 12.03
N GLY A 92 -4.62 15.52 11.47
CA GLY A 92 -3.48 16.02 12.24
C GLY A 92 -2.47 14.94 12.66
N GLY A 93 -2.54 13.74 12.08
CA GLY A 93 -1.55 12.67 12.27
C GLY A 93 -0.46 12.65 11.20
N THR A 94 0.45 11.70 11.31
CA THR A 94 1.46 11.39 10.29
C THR A 94 1.46 9.89 10.01
N ILE A 95 1.63 9.49 8.75
CA ILE A 95 1.86 8.11 8.34
C ILE A 95 3.09 8.00 7.45
N ARG A 96 3.77 6.85 7.53
CA ARG A 96 4.76 6.46 6.52
C ARG A 96 4.23 5.29 5.72
N VAL A 97 4.31 5.39 4.39
CA VAL A 97 3.77 4.41 3.44
C VAL A 97 4.91 3.86 2.59
N TRP A 98 5.15 2.56 2.68
CA TRP A 98 6.05 1.84 1.79
C TRP A 98 5.29 1.39 0.55
N VAL A 99 5.72 1.85 -0.62
CA VAL A 99 5.15 1.47 -1.92
C VAL A 99 6.16 0.64 -2.67
N GLU A 100 5.77 -0.53 -3.14
CA GLU A 100 6.64 -1.42 -3.90
C GLU A 100 5.87 -2.13 -5.03
N PRO A 101 6.54 -2.48 -6.16
CA PRO A 101 5.90 -3.25 -7.22
C PRO A 101 5.52 -4.64 -6.72
N PHE A 102 4.41 -5.18 -7.22
CA PHE A 102 3.91 -6.49 -6.83
C PHE A 102 4.86 -7.63 -7.26
N SER A 103 5.78 -7.40 -8.20
CA SER A 103 6.81 -8.38 -8.58
C SER A 103 7.66 -8.85 -7.39
N VAL A 104 7.84 -8.03 -6.36
CA VAL A 104 8.50 -8.43 -5.09
C VAL A 104 7.66 -9.44 -4.30
N TRP A 105 6.34 -9.34 -4.40
CA TRP A 105 5.39 -10.21 -3.71
C TRP A 105 5.12 -11.51 -4.49
N GLN A 106 5.25 -11.51 -5.82
CA GLN A 106 4.92 -12.66 -6.68
C GLN A 106 5.49 -14.00 -6.21
N PRO A 107 6.77 -14.12 -5.80
CA PRO A 107 7.33 -15.41 -5.39
C PRO A 107 6.69 -15.99 -4.11
N ILE A 108 6.18 -15.13 -3.23
CA ILE A 108 5.61 -15.53 -1.93
C ILE A 108 4.08 -15.49 -1.92
N PHE A 109 3.46 -14.83 -2.89
CA PHE A 109 2.03 -14.56 -2.89
C PHE A 109 1.17 -15.83 -2.88
N PRO A 110 1.47 -16.91 -3.64
CA PRO A 110 0.69 -18.14 -3.56
C PRO A 110 0.67 -18.74 -2.15
N ALA A 111 1.82 -18.83 -1.48
CA ALA A 111 1.92 -19.37 -0.13
C ALA A 111 1.24 -18.45 0.91
N LEU A 112 1.35 -17.13 0.72
CA LEU A 112 0.67 -16.13 1.54
C LEU A 112 -0.84 -16.24 1.39
N ALA A 113 -1.36 -16.31 0.17
CA ALA A 113 -2.79 -16.42 -0.12
C ALA A 113 -3.36 -17.73 0.45
N GLU A 114 -2.68 -18.85 0.23
CA GLU A 114 -3.08 -20.15 0.78
C GLU A 114 -3.13 -20.11 2.32
N GLY A 115 -2.08 -19.59 2.97
CA GLY A 115 -2.05 -19.52 4.42
C GLY A 115 -3.07 -18.55 5.00
N LEU A 116 -3.35 -17.43 4.33
CA LEU A 116 -4.43 -16.53 4.74
C LEU A 116 -5.82 -17.18 4.60
N HIS A 117 -6.09 -17.91 3.52
CA HIS A 117 -7.34 -18.67 3.36
C HIS A 117 -7.48 -19.77 4.42
N ALA A 118 -6.38 -20.44 4.77
CA ALA A 118 -6.33 -21.46 5.81
C ALA A 118 -6.28 -20.89 7.24
N ASN A 119 -6.44 -19.57 7.42
CA ASN A 119 -6.32 -18.88 8.71
C ASN A 119 -5.02 -19.19 9.49
N ARG A 120 -3.92 -19.45 8.77
CA ARG A 120 -2.59 -19.66 9.37
C ARG A 120 -1.94 -18.33 9.73
N SER A 121 -1.22 -18.30 10.84
CA SER A 121 -0.36 -17.17 11.20
C SER A 121 0.84 -17.14 10.28
N LEU A 122 1.06 -16.00 9.64
CA LEU A 122 2.15 -15.75 8.71
C LEU A 122 2.80 -14.40 9.03
N ALA A 123 4.10 -14.30 8.77
CA ALA A 123 4.83 -13.04 8.80
C ALA A 123 5.55 -12.84 7.46
N VAL A 124 5.47 -11.62 6.93
CA VAL A 124 6.26 -11.17 5.78
C VAL A 124 7.18 -10.08 6.27
N VAL A 125 8.47 -10.20 5.97
CA VAL A 125 9.51 -9.26 6.40
C VAL A 125 10.14 -8.65 5.16
N SER A 126 10.02 -7.33 5.03
CA SER A 126 10.61 -6.56 3.93
C SER A 126 11.61 -5.54 4.49
N PRO A 127 12.86 -5.51 4.02
CA PRO A 127 13.77 -4.42 4.32
C PRO A 127 13.35 -3.16 3.56
N LEU A 128 13.15 -2.04 4.26
CA LEU A 128 12.69 -0.76 3.70
C LEU A 128 13.88 0.10 3.23
N ARG A 129 14.70 -0.43 2.31
CA ARG A 129 15.91 0.25 1.81
C ARG A 129 15.71 0.79 0.41
#